data_AF-A0A9E2R581-F1
#
_entry.id   AF-A0A9E2R581-F1
#
_cell.length_a   1.000
_cell.length_b   1.000
_cell.length_c   1.000
_cell.angle_alpha   90.00
_cell.angle_beta   90.00
_cell.angle_gamma   90.00
#
_symmetry.space_group_name_H-M   'P 1'
#
loop_
_entity.id
_entity.type
_entity.pdbx_description
1 polymer ?
#
loop_
_entity_poly.entity_id
_entity_poly.type
_entity_poly.pdbx_seq_one_letter_code
_entity_poly.pdbx_strand_id
1 'polypeptide(L)'
;MRAAVHLVLALCLGGELGQGQTTRTPARFLTLRDCIDLALKQNLDVQIERYAPEIARFTLEGSYGAYDPVFTFDATRDFLTTPSGVDPKKPGPDYLNALTTDSAGPDLRGLLPTGLQY
;
A
#
# COMPACT_ATOMS: atom_id res chain seq x y z
N MET A 1 -36.37 -12.28 -31.25
CA MET A 1 -35.76 -11.34 -30.27
C MET A 1 -36.47 -9.97 -30.20
N ARG A 2 -37.68 -9.80 -30.73
CA ARG A 2 -38.43 -8.52 -30.67
C ARG A 2 -39.51 -8.48 -29.57
N ALA A 3 -40.01 -9.64 -29.12
CA ALA A 3 -41.03 -9.73 -28.07
C ALA A 3 -40.48 -9.52 -26.65
N ALA A 4 -39.21 -9.90 -26.39
CA ALA A 4 -38.57 -9.72 -25.08
C ALA A 4 -38.33 -8.23 -24.75
N VAL A 5 -38.14 -7.39 -25.78
CA VAL A 5 -37.88 -5.94 -25.61
C VAL A 5 -39.14 -5.19 -25.14
N HIS A 6 -40.33 -5.61 -25.57
CA HIS A 6 -41.58 -4.99 -25.13
C HIS A 6 -41.99 -5.42 -23.71
N LEU A 7 -41.58 -6.62 -23.27
CA LEU A 7 -41.86 -7.11 -21.91
C LEU A 7 -41.04 -6.37 -20.84
N VAL A 8 -39.81 -5.95 -21.17
CA VAL A 8 -38.93 -5.21 -20.25
C VAL A 8 -39.39 -3.75 -20.07
N LEU A 9 -39.95 -3.14 -21.11
CA LEU A 9 -40.39 -1.73 -21.05
C LEU A 9 -41.67 -1.53 -20.21
N ALA A 10 -42.51 -2.56 -20.09
CA ALA A 10 -43.75 -2.49 -19.30
C ALA A 10 -43.52 -2.60 -17.77
N LEU A 11 -42.35 -3.08 -17.32
CA LEU A 11 -42.06 -3.29 -15.90
C LEU A 11 -41.54 -2.03 -15.18
N CYS A 12 -41.22 -0.96 -15.91
CA CYS A 12 -40.62 0.26 -15.35
C CYS A 12 -41.63 1.35 -14.94
N LEU A 13 -42.94 1.17 -15.16
CA LEU A 13 -43.96 2.16 -14.79
C LEU A 13 -44.56 1.98 -13.37
N GLY A 14 -44.07 1.02 -12.59
CA GLY A 14 -44.54 0.76 -11.21
C GLY A 14 -43.75 1.48 -10.11
N GLY A 15 -43.07 2.59 -10.41
CA GLY A 15 -42.36 3.39 -9.40
C GLY A 15 -43.35 4.06 -8.45
N GLU A 16 -43.59 3.43 -7.30
CA GLU A 16 -44.42 3.97 -6.22
C GLU A 16 -43.91 5.36 -5.81
N LEU A 17 -44.84 6.32 -5.77
CA LEU A 17 -44.63 7.66 -5.24
C LEU A 17 -44.29 7.54 -3.75
N GLY A 18 -43.01 7.51 -3.42
CA GLY A 18 -42.56 7.69 -2.04
C GLY A 18 -43.03 9.05 -1.53
N GLN A 19 -44.07 9.06 -0.70
CA GLN A 19 -44.45 10.27 0.03
C GLN A 19 -43.29 10.65 0.94
N GLY A 20 -42.62 11.76 0.62
CA GLY A 20 -41.64 12.39 1.50
C GLY A 20 -42.34 12.80 2.80
N GLN A 21 -42.23 11.94 3.81
CA GLN A 21 -42.72 12.22 5.15
C GLN A 21 -41.80 13.29 5.75
N THR A 22 -42.21 14.56 5.64
CA THR A 22 -41.51 15.68 6.26
C THR A 22 -41.74 15.61 7.77
N THR A 23 -40.96 14.77 8.46
CA THR A 23 -40.95 14.74 9.93
C THR A 23 -40.43 16.09 10.40
N ARG A 24 -41.33 17.00 10.79
CA ARG A 24 -40.96 18.29 11.38
C ARG A 24 -40.25 18.00 12.70
N THR A 25 -38.92 17.98 12.69
CA THR A 25 -38.13 17.84 13.91
C THR A 25 -38.52 18.98 14.86
N PRO A 26 -38.91 18.69 16.11
CA PRO A 26 -39.26 19.73 17.06
C PRO A 26 -38.08 20.69 17.24
N ALA A 27 -38.35 21.99 17.25
CA ALA A 27 -37.33 23.01 17.42
C ALA A 27 -36.63 22.81 18.78
N ARG A 28 -35.36 22.41 18.74
CA ARG A 28 -34.53 22.22 19.93
C ARG A 28 -34.06 23.59 20.40
N PHE A 29 -34.45 24.00 21.60
CA PHE A 29 -33.87 25.17 22.25
C PHE A 29 -32.44 24.81 22.70
N LEU A 30 -31.46 25.48 22.11
CA LEU A 30 -30.04 25.35 22.45
C LEU A 30 -29.58 26.61 23.17
N THR A 31 -28.91 26.44 24.30
CA THR A 31 -28.17 27.54 24.93
C THR A 31 -26.90 27.84 24.12
N LEU A 32 -26.30 29.01 24.32
CA LEU A 32 -25.00 29.33 23.69
C LEU A 32 -23.93 28.30 24.06
N ARG A 33 -23.98 27.78 25.30
CA ARG A 33 -23.09 26.73 25.76
C ARG A 33 -23.29 25.44 24.95
N ASP A 34 -24.54 25.04 24.72
CA ASP A 34 -24.85 23.86 23.91
C ASP A 34 -24.35 24.03 22.46
N CYS A 35 -24.46 25.24 21.92
CA CYS A 35 -23.93 25.56 20.59
C CYS A 35 -22.40 25.42 20.53
N ILE A 36 -21.68 25.91 21.55
CA ILE A 36 -20.21 25.78 21.62
C ILE A 36 -19.80 24.30 21.76
N ASP A 37 -20.46 23.55 22.64
CA ASP A 37 -20.17 22.13 22.84
C ASP A 37 -20.44 21.32 21.57
N LEU A 38 -21.54 21.62 20.87
CA LEU A 38 -21.87 20.98 19.60
C LEU A 38 -20.84 21.35 18.53
N ALA A 39 -20.46 22.61 18.44
CA ALA A 39 -19.45 23.08 17.49
C ALA A 39 -18.12 22.37 17.72
N LEU A 40 -17.62 22.27 18.95
CA LEU A 40 -16.36 21.57 19.24
C LEU A 40 -16.45 20.06 18.97
N LYS A 41 -17.56 19.42 19.33
CA LYS A 41 -17.77 17.97 19.10
C LYS A 41 -17.94 17.60 17.64
N GLN A 42 -18.40 18.52 16.80
CA GLN A 42 -18.68 18.29 15.39
C GLN A 42 -17.70 19.03 14.46
N ASN A 43 -16.77 19.81 15.00
CA ASN A 43 -15.72 20.44 14.22
C ASN A 43 -14.78 19.36 13.69
N LEU A 44 -14.74 19.23 12.35
CA LEU A 44 -13.94 18.21 11.69
C LEU A 44 -12.44 18.51 11.81
N ASP A 45 -12.04 19.78 11.81
CA ASP A 45 -10.63 20.17 11.96
C ASP A 45 -10.08 19.71 13.33
N VAL A 46 -10.84 19.92 14.41
CA VAL A 46 -10.47 19.46 15.76
C VAL A 46 -10.44 17.93 15.84
N GLN A 47 -11.40 17.25 15.20
CA GLN A 47 -11.43 15.79 15.17
C GLN A 47 -10.24 15.21 14.40
N ILE A 48 -9.81 15.86 13.31
CA ILE A 48 -8.64 15.47 12.53
C ILE A 48 -7.37 15.73 13.34
N GLU A 49 -7.21 16.94 13.89
CA GLU A 49 -6.01 17.34 14.64
C GLU A 49 -5.79 16.47 15.88
N ARG A 50 -6.86 15.92 16.46
CA ARG A 50 -6.77 14.96 17.57
C ARG A 50 -5.92 13.73 17.26
N TYR A 51 -5.76 13.35 15.99
CA TYR A 51 -4.92 12.22 15.58
C TYR A 51 -3.45 12.58 15.35
N ALA A 52 -3.09 13.87 15.26
CA ALA A 52 -1.72 14.30 15.00
C ALA A 52 -0.67 13.71 15.98
N PRO A 53 -0.94 13.63 17.31
CA PRO A 53 0.01 13.01 18.25
C PRO A 53 0.21 11.52 18.00
N GLU A 54 -0.84 10.80 17.62
CA GLU A 54 -0.76 9.36 17.33
C GLU A 54 -0.01 9.11 16.01
N ILE A 55 -0.23 9.94 14.99
CA ILE A 55 0.56 9.94 13.75
C ILE A 55 2.04 10.21 14.05
N ALA A 56 2.34 11.19 14.91
CA ALA A 56 3.71 11.50 15.31
C ALA A 56 4.35 10.33 16.07
N ARG A 57 3.60 9.65 16.94
CA ARG A 57 4.06 8.44 17.64
C ARG A 57 4.40 7.33 16.64
N PHE A 58 3.51 7.00 15.70
CA PHE A 58 3.79 5.98 14.69
C PHE A 58 4.95 6.36 13.77
N THR A 59 5.12 7.65 13.48
CA THR A 59 6.28 8.16 12.74
C THR A 59 7.58 7.91 13.51
N LEU A 60 7.58 8.19 14.81
CA LEU A 60 8.73 7.92 15.69
C LEU A 60 9.02 6.42 15.80
N GLU A 61 8.00 5.59 16.03
CA GLU A 61 8.12 4.14 16.07
C GLU A 61 8.69 3.59 14.75
N GLY A 62 8.17 4.03 13.61
CA GLY A 62 8.68 3.66 12.29
C GLY A 62 10.13 4.10 12.05
N SER A 63 10.56 5.22 12.64
CA SER A 63 11.95 5.68 12.53
C SER A 63 12.94 4.75 13.24
N TYR A 64 12.51 4.03 14.28
CA TYR A 64 13.35 3.01 14.93
C TYR A 64 13.56 1.77 14.07
N GLY A 65 12.69 1.52 13.08
CA GLY A 65 12.86 0.42 12.13
C GLY A 65 14.15 0.50 11.30
N ALA A 66 14.80 1.67 11.23
CA ALA A 66 16.14 1.80 10.65
C ALA A 66 17.21 0.98 11.38
N TYR A 67 16.96 0.62 12.65
CA TYR A 67 17.87 -0.17 13.48
C TYR A 67 17.45 -1.65 13.59
N ASP A 68 16.35 -2.04 12.94
CA ASP A 68 15.92 -3.43 12.93
C ASP A 68 16.83 -4.25 11.98
N PRO A 69 17.36 -5.41 12.40
CA PRO A 69 18.18 -6.25 11.55
C PRO A 69 17.38 -6.79 10.36
N VAL A 70 17.97 -6.72 9.17
CA VAL A 70 17.50 -7.44 8.00
C VAL A 70 18.25 -8.75 7.91
N PHE A 71 17.55 -9.85 8.14
CA PHE A 71 18.03 -11.19 7.87
C PHE A 71 17.58 -11.61 6.47
N THR A 72 18.53 -11.99 5.60
CA THR A 72 18.22 -12.58 4.30
C THR A 72 18.80 -13.98 4.20
N PHE A 73 18.16 -14.80 3.38
CA PHE A 73 18.71 -16.09 2.96
C PHE A 73 18.50 -16.19 1.47
N ASP A 74 19.61 -16.32 0.75
CA ASP A 74 19.61 -16.30 -0.70
C ASP A 74 20.30 -17.56 -1.21
N ALA A 75 19.74 -18.13 -2.27
CA ALA A 75 20.32 -19.26 -2.99
C ALA A 75 20.24 -18.93 -4.49
N THR A 76 21.39 -18.76 -5.13
CA THR A 76 21.51 -18.31 -6.52
C THR A 76 22.34 -19.29 -7.31
N ARG A 77 21.90 -19.55 -8.55
CA ARG A 77 22.63 -20.33 -9.55
C ARG A 77 22.77 -19.49 -10.80
N ASP A 78 24.00 -19.21 -11.18
CA ASP A 78 24.36 -18.49 -12.41
C ASP A 78 25.04 -19.43 -13.39
N PHE A 79 24.73 -19.28 -14.67
CA PHE A 79 25.39 -20.02 -15.75
C PHE A 79 25.91 -19.05 -16.81
N LEU A 80 27.15 -19.27 -17.25
CA LEU A 80 27.78 -18.54 -18.33
C LEU A 80 28.32 -19.55 -19.34
N THR A 81 27.86 -19.43 -20.60
CA THR A 81 28.35 -20.25 -21.70
C THR A 81 29.01 -19.33 -22.72
N THR A 82 30.30 -19.52 -22.98
CA THR A 82 30.98 -18.80 -24.07
C THR A 82 31.00 -19.70 -25.30
N PRO A 83 30.43 -19.24 -26.43
CA PRO A 83 30.54 -19.97 -27.69
C PRO A 83 31.99 -20.10 -28.14
N SER A 84 32.33 -21.19 -28.83
CA SER A 84 33.62 -21.30 -29.50
C SER A 84 33.75 -20.28 -30.62
N GLY A 85 34.92 -19.64 -30.75
CA GLY A 85 35.19 -18.61 -31.74
C GLY A 85 36.65 -18.56 -32.16
N VAL A 86 36.98 -17.61 -33.03
CA VAL A 86 38.36 -17.33 -33.43
C VAL A 86 38.62 -15.86 -33.10
N ASP A 87 39.42 -15.60 -32.08
CA ASP A 87 39.84 -14.24 -31.74
C ASP A 87 41.10 -13.87 -32.55
N PRO A 88 41.05 -12.83 -33.41
CA PRO A 88 42.22 -12.36 -34.16
C PRO A 88 43.41 -11.94 -33.27
N LYS A 89 43.18 -11.69 -31.97
CA LYS A 89 44.20 -11.26 -31.00
C LYS A 89 44.88 -12.42 -30.26
N LYS A 90 44.41 -13.66 -30.43
CA LYS A 90 44.94 -14.86 -29.78
C LYS A 90 45.33 -15.92 -30.83
N PRO A 91 46.52 -16.54 -30.75
CA PRO A 91 46.83 -17.69 -31.57
C PRO A 91 46.05 -18.92 -31.07
N GLY A 92 45.16 -19.46 -31.92
CA GLY A 92 44.41 -20.70 -31.68
C GLY A 92 42.91 -20.50 -31.51
N PRO A 93 42.10 -21.58 -31.63
CA PRO A 93 40.65 -21.51 -31.46
C PRO A 93 40.29 -21.25 -29.99
N ASP A 94 39.21 -20.49 -29.77
CA ASP A 94 38.54 -20.46 -28.48
C ASP A 94 37.63 -21.67 -28.36
N TYR A 95 37.82 -22.43 -27.30
CA TYR A 95 37.03 -23.61 -26.99
C TYR A 95 35.77 -23.21 -26.24
N LEU A 96 34.67 -23.94 -26.48
CA LEU A 96 33.44 -23.76 -25.72
C LEU A 96 33.74 -24.00 -24.23
N ASN A 97 33.33 -23.04 -23.41
CA ASN A 97 33.38 -23.16 -21.97
C ASN A 97 31.97 -22.96 -21.39
N ALA A 98 31.71 -23.66 -20.29
CA ALA A 98 30.52 -23.47 -19.48
C ALA A 98 31.00 -23.29 -18.04
N LEU A 99 30.56 -22.22 -17.41
CA LEU A 99 30.80 -21.92 -16.01
C LEU A 99 29.46 -21.88 -15.29
N THR A 100 29.32 -22.71 -14.27
CA THR A 100 28.19 -22.68 -13.36
C THR A 100 28.67 -22.24 -11.99
N THR A 101 28.03 -21.23 -11.42
CA THR A 101 28.31 -20.75 -10.07
C THR A 101 27.07 -20.95 -9.22
N ASP A 102 27.23 -21.70 -8.14
CA ASP A 102 26.19 -21.90 -7.12
C ASP A 102 26.63 -21.18 -5.85
N SER A 103 25.75 -20.33 -5.31
CA SER A 103 25.96 -19.67 -4.03
C SER A 103 24.72 -19.81 -3.17
N ALA A 104 24.90 -20.08 -1.88
CA ALA A 104 23.81 -20.10 -0.92
C ALA A 104 24.35 -19.66 0.43
N GLY A 105 23.62 -18.77 1.11
CA GLY A 105 24.04 -18.31 2.41
C GLY A 105 23.01 -17.43 3.09
N PRO A 106 22.97 -17.45 4.43
CA PRO A 106 22.32 -16.40 5.19
C PRO A 106 23.19 -15.13 5.18
N ASP A 107 22.53 -13.99 5.30
CA ASP A 107 23.17 -12.70 5.52
C ASP A 107 22.39 -11.91 6.58
N LEU A 108 23.09 -11.07 7.33
CA LEU A 108 22.51 -10.26 8.39
C LEU A 108 23.07 -8.86 8.27
N ARG A 109 22.20 -7.88 8.03
CA ARG A 109 22.59 -6.47 7.89
C ARG A 109 21.83 -5.59 8.85
N GLY A 110 22.45 -4.53 9.33
CA GLY A 110 21.75 -3.52 10.11
C GLY A 110 22.59 -2.30 10.45
N LEU A 111 21.94 -1.30 11.04
CA LEU A 111 22.55 -0.08 11.52
C LEU A 111 22.40 -0.01 13.05
N LEU A 112 23.46 0.37 13.75
CA LEU A 112 23.39 0.67 15.17
C LEU A 112 23.05 2.15 15.37
N PRO A 113 22.45 2.54 16.51
CA PRO A 113 22.22 3.94 16.88
C PRO A 113 23.49 4.81 16.87
N THR A 114 24.67 4.20 16.98
CA THR A 114 25.97 4.87 16.91
C THR A 114 26.46 5.14 15.48
N GLY A 115 25.73 4.69 14.46
CA GLY A 115 26.08 4.80 13.05
C GLY A 115 26.95 3.66 12.51
N LEU A 116 27.28 2.66 13.33
CA LEU A 116 28.01 1.47 12.90
C LEU A 116 27.10 0.51 12.12
N GLN A 117 27.66 -0.18 11.13
CA GLN A 117 26.96 -1.19 10.32
C GLN A 117 27.55 -2.58 10.60
N TYR A 118 26.72 -3.61 10.50
CA TYR A 118 27.12 -5.02 10.53
C TYR A 118 26.50 -5.77 9.36
#